data_AF-A0A1A8IPT0-F1
#
_entry.id   AF-A0A1A8IPT0-F1
#
_cell.length_a   1.000
_cell.length_b   1.000
_cell.length_c   1.000
_cell.angle_alpha   90.00
_cell.angle_beta   90.00
_cell.angle_gamma   90.00
#
_symmetry.space_group_name_H-M   'P 1'
#
loop_
_entity.id
_entity.type
_entity.pdbx_description
1 polymer ?
#
loop_
_entity_poly.entity_id
_entity_poly.type
_entity_poly.pdbx_seq_one_letter_code
_entity_poly.pdbx_strand_id
1 'polypeptide(L)'
;LLNCVTLGMFQPCGHTPYLLQALDDGIFVFFAGEMLVKMVALGVVGQKGYLGDTWNRLDFFIVIVGMLEYSLDGHNVSLSAIRTVRVLRPLRAINRVPSMRILVTLLLDTLPMLGNVLALCFFVFFIFGIVGVQLWAGLLRNRCFMREEVRMRYNITFLNSYYRPDGTDDHPFICSMERENGMLRCSDVPRRRMGRAY
;
A
#
# COMPACT_ATOMS: atom_id res chain seq x y z
N LEU A 1 19.94 -7.61 -17.22
CA LEU A 1 19.48 -9.00 -17.47
C LEU A 1 19.61 -9.85 -16.21
N LEU A 2 20.82 -10.08 -15.68
CA LEU A 2 21.04 -10.89 -14.47
C LEU A 2 20.22 -10.40 -13.26
N ASN A 3 20.20 -9.09 -13.00
CA ASN A 3 19.37 -8.48 -11.94
C ASN A 3 17.85 -8.71 -12.14
N CYS A 4 17.38 -8.69 -13.39
CA CYS A 4 15.97 -8.93 -13.72
C CYS A 4 15.58 -10.40 -13.52
N VAL A 5 16.51 -11.32 -13.79
CA VAL A 5 16.32 -12.76 -13.58
C VAL A 5 16.33 -13.07 -12.08
N THR A 6 17.25 -12.49 -11.29
CA THR A 6 17.26 -12.67 -9.83
C THR A 6 16.00 -12.11 -9.17
N LEU A 7 15.47 -10.98 -9.64
CA LEU A 7 14.19 -10.44 -9.19
C LEU A 7 13.00 -11.30 -9.61
N GLY A 8 12.99 -11.83 -10.84
CA GLY A 8 11.93 -12.71 -11.34
C GLY A 8 11.88 -14.08 -10.63
N MET A 9 13.01 -14.53 -10.08
CA MET A 9 13.11 -15.74 -9.27
C MET A 9 12.73 -15.53 -7.80
N PHE A 10 12.32 -14.33 -7.41
CA PHE A 10 11.94 -14.04 -6.03
C PHE A 10 10.58 -14.68 -5.69
N GLN A 11 10.60 -15.66 -4.79
CA GLN A 11 9.40 -16.39 -4.37
C GLN A 11 8.98 -15.94 -2.96
N PRO A 12 7.86 -15.20 -2.81
CA PRO A 12 7.48 -14.59 -1.53
C PRO A 12 7.07 -15.60 -0.45
N CYS A 13 6.67 -16.82 -0.82
CA CYS A 13 6.25 -17.87 0.10
C CYS A 13 7.32 -18.96 0.34
N GLY A 14 8.52 -18.82 -0.21
CA GLY A 14 9.62 -19.79 -0.07
C GLY A 14 10.82 -19.23 0.69
N HIS A 15 11.71 -20.11 1.18
CA HIS A 15 13.02 -19.69 1.63
C HIS A 15 13.81 -19.16 0.42
N THR A 16 14.16 -17.88 0.44
CA THR A 16 15.09 -17.33 -0.56
C THR A 16 16.44 -18.00 -0.38
N PRO A 17 17.00 -18.67 -1.42
CA PRO A 17 18.29 -19.31 -1.27
C PRO A 17 19.34 -18.24 -0.98
N TYR A 18 20.23 -18.51 -0.02
CA TYR A 18 21.37 -17.63 0.33
C TYR A 18 22.17 -17.19 -0.91
N LEU A 19 22.23 -18.06 -1.92
CA LEU A 19 22.84 -17.80 -3.22
C LEU A 19 22.17 -16.63 -3.96
N LEU A 20 20.84 -16.55 -3.96
CA LEU A 20 20.09 -15.49 -4.65
C LEU A 20 20.34 -14.13 -4.00
N GLN A 21 20.45 -14.12 -2.67
CA GLN A 21 20.74 -12.91 -1.91
C GLN A 21 22.18 -12.46 -2.10
N ALA A 22 23.16 -13.38 -2.06
CA ALA A 22 24.55 -13.08 -2.36
C ALA A 22 24.75 -12.57 -3.81
N LEU A 23 23.98 -13.10 -4.76
CA LEU A 23 23.99 -12.61 -6.14
C LEU A 23 23.42 -11.19 -6.24
N ASP A 24 22.31 -10.87 -5.58
CA ASP A 24 21.74 -9.52 -5.60
C ASP A 24 22.69 -8.49 -4.95
N ASP A 25 23.31 -8.86 -3.83
CA ASP A 25 24.30 -8.01 -3.14
C ASP A 25 25.57 -7.83 -3.98
N GLY A 26 26.07 -8.89 -4.63
CA GLY A 26 27.21 -8.81 -5.55
C GLY A 26 26.94 -7.90 -6.75
N ILE A 27 25.74 -8.02 -7.33
CA ILE A 27 25.28 -7.15 -8.41
C ILE A 27 25.17 -5.69 -7.94
N PHE A 28 24.66 -5.46 -6.73
CA PHE A 28 24.56 -4.12 -6.13
C PHE A 28 25.94 -3.47 -5.99
N VAL A 29 26.93 -4.18 -5.43
CA VAL A 29 28.30 -3.67 -5.25
C VAL A 29 28.96 -3.33 -6.58
N PHE A 30 28.84 -4.22 -7.58
CA PHE A 30 29.36 -3.96 -8.92
C PHE A 30 28.78 -2.68 -9.52
N PHE A 31 27.46 -2.49 -9.41
CA PHE A 31 26.80 -1.29 -9.93
C PHE A 31 27.12 -0.02 -9.13
N ALA A 32 27.25 -0.12 -7.81
CA ALA A 32 27.70 1.00 -6.98
C ALA A 32 29.13 1.43 -7.37
N GLY A 33 30.01 0.46 -7.66
CA GLY A 33 31.36 0.72 -8.16
C GLY A 33 31.37 1.42 -9.53
N GLU A 34 30.58 0.93 -10.49
CA GLU A 34 30.44 1.58 -11.81
C GLU A 34 29.94 3.02 -11.68
N MET A 35 29.00 3.26 -10.78
CA MET A 35 28.45 4.58 -10.51
C MET A 35 29.48 5.52 -9.87
N LEU A 36 30.28 5.04 -8.91
CA LEU A 36 31.37 5.79 -8.30
C LEU A 36 32.43 6.18 -9.34
N VAL A 37 32.80 5.27 -10.25
CA VAL A 37 33.74 5.57 -11.34
C VAL A 37 33.17 6.65 -12.26
N LYS A 38 31.89 6.58 -12.63
CA LYS A 38 31.21 7.63 -13.41
C LYS A 38 31.16 8.98 -12.69
N MET A 39 30.94 8.96 -11.37
CA MET A 39 30.88 10.16 -10.54
C MET A 39 32.25 10.84 -10.43
N VAL A 40 33.34 10.07 -10.35
CA VAL A 40 34.72 10.58 -10.36
C VAL A 40 35.11 11.08 -11.75
N ALA A 41 34.75 10.36 -12.82
CA ALA A 41 35.12 10.72 -14.20
C ALA A 41 34.39 11.97 -14.73
N LEU A 42 33.12 12.17 -14.36
CA LEU A 42 32.29 13.30 -14.81
C LEU A 42 32.32 14.51 -13.86
N GLY A 43 32.88 14.35 -12.66
CA GLY A 43 32.87 15.36 -11.61
C GLY A 43 31.53 15.48 -10.87
N VAL A 44 31.59 15.75 -9.56
CA VAL A 44 30.42 15.82 -8.68
C VAL A 44 29.63 17.13 -8.85
N VAL A 45 30.33 18.24 -9.13
CA VAL A 45 29.72 19.58 -9.19
C VAL A 45 30.19 20.31 -10.44
N GLY A 46 29.28 20.45 -11.42
CA GLY A 46 29.50 21.22 -12.65
C GLY A 46 28.22 21.28 -13.49
N GLN A 47 28.05 22.30 -14.33
CA GLN A 47 26.87 22.45 -15.21
C GLN A 47 26.70 21.30 -16.23
N LYS A 48 27.76 20.53 -16.49
CA LYS A 48 27.76 19.26 -17.25
C LYS A 48 28.15 18.04 -16.40
N GLY A 49 28.14 18.21 -15.07
CA GLY A 49 28.54 17.18 -14.11
C GLY A 49 27.43 16.15 -13.85
N TYR A 50 27.76 15.11 -13.09
CA TYR A 50 26.90 13.95 -12.85
C TYR A 50 25.49 14.30 -12.30
N LEU A 51 25.37 15.37 -11.49
CA LEU A 51 24.11 15.81 -10.88
C LEU A 51 23.19 16.62 -11.81
N GLY A 52 23.64 16.99 -13.02
CA GLY A 52 22.80 17.71 -13.99
C GLY A 52 21.72 16.84 -14.64
N ASP A 53 21.93 15.52 -14.69
CA ASP A 53 20.96 14.56 -15.23
C ASP A 53 20.05 14.00 -14.12
N THR A 54 18.74 14.14 -14.28
CA THR A 54 17.74 13.68 -13.30
C THR A 54 17.82 12.17 -13.06
N TRP A 55 18.20 11.41 -14.08
CA TRP A 55 18.35 9.97 -14.00
C TRP A 55 19.56 9.54 -13.17
N ASN A 56 20.67 10.26 -13.28
CA ASN A 56 21.86 10.04 -12.46
C ASN A 56 21.61 10.42 -11.00
N ARG A 57 20.80 11.47 -10.75
CA ARG A 57 20.39 11.86 -9.39
C ARG A 57 19.52 10.78 -8.73
N LEU A 58 18.62 10.14 -9.48
CA LEU A 58 17.84 8.98 -9.00
C LEU A 58 18.74 7.78 -8.68
N ASP A 59 19.69 7.45 -9.55
CA ASP A 59 20.63 6.34 -9.32
C ASP A 59 21.47 6.55 -8.04
N PHE A 60 21.99 7.77 -7.85
CA PHE A 60 22.70 8.18 -6.63
C PHE A 60 21.85 8.02 -5.36
N PHE A 61 20.60 8.48 -5.40
CA PHE A 61 19.69 8.32 -4.27
C PHE A 61 19.50 6.84 -3.92
N ILE A 62 19.24 5.98 -4.91
CA ILE A 62 19.03 4.55 -4.65
C ILE A 62 20.32 3.91 -4.09
N VAL A 63 21.52 4.33 -4.50
CA VAL A 63 22.79 3.81 -3.95
C VAL A 63 22.97 4.22 -2.49
N ILE A 64 22.72 5.48 -2.15
CA ILE A 64 22.81 5.94 -0.76
C ILE A 64 21.83 5.19 0.14
N VAL A 65 20.56 5.06 -0.27
CA VAL A 65 19.58 4.38 0.58
C VAL A 65 19.90 2.88 0.71
N GLY A 66 20.45 2.24 -0.34
CA GLY A 66 20.93 0.86 -0.25
C GLY A 66 22.16 0.69 0.67
N MET A 67 23.10 1.65 0.68
CA MET A 67 24.24 1.64 1.61
C MET A 67 23.80 1.86 3.06
N LEU A 68 22.81 2.73 3.27
CA LEU A 68 22.20 2.96 4.58
C LEU A 68 21.52 1.69 5.11
N GLU A 69 20.82 0.96 4.23
CA GLU A 69 20.20 -0.33 4.54
C GLU A 69 21.23 -1.35 5.05
N TYR A 70 22.34 -1.51 4.32
CA TYR A 70 23.42 -2.42 4.68
C TYR A 70 24.08 -2.04 6.02
N SER A 71 24.28 -0.75 6.25
CA SER A 71 24.90 -0.23 7.49
C SER A 71 24.02 -0.45 8.73
N LEU A 72 22.70 -0.40 8.56
CA LEU A 72 21.73 -0.57 9.66
C LEU A 72 21.49 -2.05 10.00
N ASP A 73 21.55 -2.93 9.00
CA ASP A 73 21.49 -4.39 9.23
C ASP A 73 22.69 -4.86 10.08
N GLY A 74 23.87 -4.25 9.87
CA GLY A 74 25.07 -4.49 10.68
C GLY A 74 24.99 -4.02 12.14
N HIS A 75 24.07 -3.11 12.49
CA HIS A 75 23.85 -2.63 13.86
C HIS A 75 22.64 -3.25 14.57
N ASN A 76 22.00 -4.27 13.97
CA ASN A 76 20.78 -4.95 14.47
C ASN A 76 19.56 -4.03 14.70
N VAL A 77 19.59 -2.80 14.17
CA VAL A 77 18.46 -1.86 14.24
C VAL A 77 17.55 -2.10 13.04
N SER A 78 16.66 -3.08 13.16
CA SER A 78 15.77 -3.49 12.08
C SER A 78 14.54 -2.57 11.96
N LEU A 79 14.65 -1.52 11.15
CA LEU A 79 13.50 -0.70 10.75
C LEU A 79 12.78 -1.37 9.58
N SER A 80 11.56 -1.86 9.80
CA SER A 80 10.76 -2.53 8.76
C SER A 80 10.52 -1.67 7.51
N ALA A 81 10.56 -0.34 7.66
CA ALA A 81 10.44 0.63 6.56
C ALA A 81 11.67 0.66 5.63
N ILE A 82 12.86 0.24 6.09
CA ILE A 82 14.06 0.21 5.25
C ILE A 82 14.06 -1.01 4.33
N ARG A 83 13.38 -2.10 4.69
CA ARG A 83 13.21 -3.27 3.81
C ARG A 83 12.41 -2.94 2.54
N THR A 84 11.47 -1.99 2.59
CA THR A 84 10.70 -1.59 1.40
C THR A 84 11.54 -0.84 0.38
N VAL A 85 12.69 -0.29 0.76
CA VAL A 85 13.63 0.36 -0.16
C VAL A 85 14.15 -0.61 -1.22
N ARG A 86 14.23 -1.91 -0.92
CA ARG A 86 14.66 -2.92 -1.89
C ARG A 86 13.76 -2.94 -3.14
N VAL A 87 12.50 -2.50 -3.03
CA VAL A 87 11.55 -2.34 -4.15
C VAL A 87 11.98 -1.24 -5.14
N LEU A 88 12.89 -0.34 -4.76
CA LEU A 88 13.46 0.67 -5.64
C LEU A 88 14.66 0.15 -6.46
N ARG A 89 15.27 -1.00 -6.10
CA ARG A 89 16.40 -1.60 -6.85
C ARG A 89 16.05 -1.89 -8.34
N PRO A 90 14.86 -2.44 -8.68
CA PRO A 90 14.41 -2.61 -10.07
C PRO A 90 14.32 -1.29 -10.85
N LEU A 91 14.10 -0.16 -10.17
CA LEU A 91 14.03 1.16 -10.81
C LEU A 91 15.38 1.54 -11.47
N ARG A 92 16.51 1.06 -10.95
CA ARG A 92 17.82 1.22 -11.61
C ARG A 92 17.90 0.51 -12.95
N ALA A 93 17.17 -0.58 -13.15
CA ALA A 93 17.13 -1.28 -14.43
C ALA A 93 16.47 -0.43 -15.53
N ILE A 94 15.48 0.39 -15.16
CA ILE A 94 14.87 1.39 -16.05
C ILE A 94 15.92 2.39 -16.53
N ASN A 95 16.81 2.82 -15.62
CA ASN A 95 17.92 3.70 -15.97
C ASN A 95 18.94 3.02 -16.91
N ARG A 96 19.01 1.69 -17.01
CA ARG A 96 19.94 1.03 -17.94
C ARG A 96 19.39 0.88 -19.36
N VAL A 97 18.07 0.86 -19.51
CA VAL A 97 17.42 0.64 -20.80
C VAL A 97 16.94 1.99 -21.36
N PRO A 98 17.59 2.55 -22.40
CA PRO A 98 17.23 3.86 -22.94
C PRO A 98 15.77 3.91 -23.42
N SER A 99 15.26 2.81 -23.98
CA SER A 99 13.86 2.71 -24.41
C SER A 99 12.84 2.89 -23.27
N MET A 100 13.16 2.40 -22.06
CA MET A 100 12.29 2.54 -20.90
C MET A 100 12.36 3.94 -20.32
N ARG A 101 13.54 4.58 -20.32
CA ARG A 101 13.67 5.99 -19.93
C ARG A 101 12.81 6.90 -20.80
N ILE A 102 12.84 6.71 -22.12
CA ILE A 102 12.03 7.50 -23.06
C ILE A 102 10.54 7.38 -22.72
N LEU A 103 10.04 6.15 -22.48
CA LEU A 103 8.65 5.93 -22.11
C LEU A 103 8.24 6.67 -20.83
N VAL A 104 9.06 6.58 -19.78
CA VAL A 104 8.78 7.25 -18.51
C VAL A 104 8.85 8.77 -18.64
N THR A 105 9.84 9.31 -19.36
CA THR A 105 9.91 10.75 -19.62
C THR A 105 8.68 11.25 -20.35
N LEU A 106 8.24 10.55 -21.40
CA LEU A 106 7.03 10.92 -22.15
C LEU A 106 5.79 10.88 -21.26
N LEU A 107 5.68 9.88 -20.38
CA LEU A 107 4.59 9.81 -19.41
C LEU A 107 4.63 11.04 -18.48
N LEU A 108 5.79 11.34 -17.88
CA LEU A 108 5.94 12.49 -16.99
C LEU A 108 5.66 13.82 -17.70
N ASP A 109 6.01 13.95 -18.98
CA ASP A 109 5.75 15.14 -19.80
C ASP A 109 4.24 15.35 -20.06
N THR A 110 3.44 14.27 -20.06
CA THR A 110 1.97 14.36 -20.20
C THR A 110 1.23 14.65 -18.89
N LEU A 111 1.82 14.34 -17.73
CA LEU A 111 1.24 14.62 -16.41
C LEU A 111 0.85 16.09 -16.16
N PRO A 112 1.66 17.11 -16.53
CA PRO A 112 1.26 18.50 -16.31
C PRO A 112 -0.01 18.89 -17.08
N MET A 113 -0.27 18.31 -18.26
CA MET A 113 -1.52 18.53 -18.99
C MET A 113 -2.73 17.92 -18.27
N LEU A 114 -2.54 16.79 -17.58
CA LEU A 114 -3.56 16.16 -16.74
C LEU A 114 -3.79 16.89 -15.41
N GLY A 115 -2.88 17.78 -15.00
CA GLY A 115 -2.94 18.52 -13.74
C GLY A 115 -4.26 19.29 -13.56
N ASN A 116 -4.78 19.89 -14.63
CA ASN A 116 -6.06 20.62 -14.59
C ASN A 116 -7.25 19.68 -14.29
N VAL A 117 -7.27 18.49 -14.88
CA VAL A 117 -8.31 17.49 -14.66
C VAL A 117 -8.23 16.93 -13.24
N LEU A 118 -7.01 16.65 -12.76
CA LEU A 118 -6.78 16.21 -11.38
C LEU A 118 -7.20 17.27 -10.35
N ALA A 119 -6.96 18.55 -10.62
CA ALA A 119 -7.43 19.63 -9.76
C ALA A 119 -8.96 19.68 -9.67
N LEU A 120 -9.65 19.57 -10.81
CA LEU A 120 -11.12 19.48 -10.84
C LEU A 120 -11.62 18.24 -10.07
N CYS A 121 -10.99 17.09 -10.30
CA CYS A 121 -11.31 15.84 -9.59
C CYS A 121 -11.12 15.97 -8.08
N PHE A 122 -10.05 16.63 -7.64
CA PHE A 122 -9.79 16.93 -6.24
C PHE A 122 -10.91 17.78 -5.62
N PHE A 123 -11.37 18.85 -6.29
CA PHE A 123 -12.49 19.65 -5.80
C PHE A 123 -13.79 18.86 -5.68
N VAL A 124 -14.08 18.00 -6.67
CA VAL A 124 -15.25 17.12 -6.65
C VAL A 124 -15.18 16.17 -5.45
N PHE A 125 -14.07 15.46 -5.27
CA PHE A 125 -13.89 14.58 -4.12
C PHE A 125 -13.91 15.32 -2.78
N PHE A 126 -13.41 16.55 -2.72
CA PHE A 126 -13.46 17.36 -1.52
C PHE A 126 -14.91 17.72 -1.14
N ILE A 127 -15.70 18.26 -2.07
CA ILE A 127 -17.08 18.65 -1.81
C ILE A 127 -17.92 17.43 -1.41
N PHE A 128 -17.90 16.37 -2.23
CA PHE A 128 -18.67 15.15 -1.93
C PHE A 128 -18.12 14.41 -0.70
N GLY A 129 -16.83 14.49 -0.40
CA GLY A 129 -16.23 13.94 0.80
C GLY A 129 -16.74 14.62 2.07
N ILE A 130 -16.78 15.95 2.10
CA ILE A 130 -17.30 16.71 3.25
C ILE A 130 -18.80 16.44 3.43
N VAL A 131 -19.58 16.51 2.36
CA VAL A 131 -21.02 16.20 2.40
C VAL A 131 -21.24 14.75 2.87
N GLY A 132 -20.42 13.82 2.37
CA GLY A 132 -20.47 12.41 2.72
C GLY A 132 -20.23 12.14 4.20
N VAL A 133 -19.17 12.74 4.75
CA VAL A 133 -18.85 12.62 6.18
C VAL A 133 -19.94 13.29 7.02
N GLN A 134 -20.44 14.46 6.64
CA GLN A 134 -21.45 15.18 7.42
C GLN A 134 -22.79 14.43 7.48
N LEU A 135 -23.20 13.76 6.40
CA LEU A 135 -24.48 13.05 6.33
C LEU A 135 -24.42 11.63 6.89
N TRP A 136 -23.32 10.89 6.66
CA TRP A 136 -23.26 9.46 6.97
C TRP A 136 -22.19 9.06 8.01
N ALA A 137 -21.60 10.03 8.71
CA ALA A 137 -20.67 9.72 9.80
C ALA A 137 -21.33 8.80 10.85
N GLY A 138 -20.76 7.61 11.02
CA GLY A 138 -21.19 6.65 12.04
C GLY A 138 -22.43 5.83 11.72
N LEU A 139 -23.24 6.22 10.72
CA LEU A 139 -24.50 5.52 10.40
C LEU A 139 -24.28 4.06 9.98
N LEU A 140 -23.23 3.79 9.21
CA LEU A 140 -22.92 2.43 8.74
C LEU A 140 -22.46 1.48 9.86
N ARG A 141 -22.16 2.00 11.05
CA ARG A 141 -21.76 1.20 12.23
C ARG A 141 -22.96 0.76 13.08
N ASN A 142 -24.16 1.29 12.81
CA ASN A 142 -25.35 0.95 13.58
C ASN A 142 -25.70 -0.54 13.41
N ARG A 143 -25.97 -1.22 14.53
CA ARG A 143 -26.38 -2.63 14.61
C ARG A 143 -27.49 -2.77 15.65
N CYS A 144 -28.34 -3.78 15.48
CA CYS A 144 -29.37 -4.09 16.47
C CYS A 144 -28.77 -4.93 17.60
N PHE A 145 -28.52 -4.28 18.74
CA PHE A 145 -28.03 -4.94 19.95
C PHE A 145 -29.19 -5.44 20.80
N MET A 146 -29.03 -6.63 21.38
CA MET A 146 -29.92 -7.12 22.44
C MET A 146 -29.53 -6.46 23.77
N ARG A 147 -30.51 -6.00 24.54
CA ARG A 147 -30.27 -5.46 25.89
C ARG A 147 -29.62 -6.52 26.78
N GLU A 148 -28.52 -6.18 27.44
CA GLU A 148 -27.75 -7.13 28.26
C GLU A 148 -28.57 -7.73 29.41
N GLU A 149 -29.49 -6.97 29.99
CA GLU A 149 -30.42 -7.44 31.03
C GLU A 149 -31.24 -8.64 30.56
N VAL A 150 -31.70 -8.63 29.31
CA VAL A 150 -32.46 -9.73 28.70
C VAL A 150 -31.53 -10.93 28.44
N ARG A 151 -30.29 -10.67 27.98
CA ARG A 151 -29.29 -11.72 27.76
C ARG A 151 -28.98 -12.47 29.06
N MET A 152 -28.81 -11.75 30.17
CA MET A 152 -28.50 -12.30 31.48
C MET A 152 -29.70 -13.01 32.11
N ARG A 153 -30.91 -12.43 32.00
CA ARG A 153 -32.13 -12.99 32.61
C ARG A 153 -32.54 -14.34 32.01
N TYR A 154 -32.24 -14.58 30.74
CA TYR A 154 -32.53 -15.85 30.06
C TYR A 154 -31.31 -16.75 29.85
N ASN A 155 -30.15 -16.37 30.42
CA ASN A 155 -28.88 -17.13 30.33
C ASN A 155 -28.47 -17.49 28.88
N ILE A 156 -28.69 -16.59 27.93
CA ILE A 156 -28.52 -16.81 26.49
C ILE A 156 -27.12 -16.36 26.02
N THR A 157 -26.06 -16.79 26.73
CA THR A 157 -24.66 -16.46 26.38
C THR A 157 -24.20 -17.04 25.03
N PHE A 158 -24.93 -18.03 24.50
CA PHE A 158 -24.64 -18.65 23.21
C PHE A 158 -25.07 -17.81 21.99
N LEU A 159 -25.82 -16.72 22.16
CA LEU A 159 -26.14 -15.78 21.08
C LEU A 159 -25.14 -14.62 21.02
N ASN A 160 -24.79 -14.23 19.79
CA ASN A 160 -24.06 -12.99 19.55
C ASN A 160 -24.84 -11.77 20.08
N SER A 161 -24.10 -10.77 20.56
CA SER A 161 -24.67 -9.55 21.17
C SER A 161 -25.52 -8.70 20.21
N TYR A 162 -25.39 -8.92 18.91
CA TYR A 162 -26.13 -8.25 17.85
C TYR A 162 -26.51 -9.25 16.74
N TYR A 163 -27.53 -8.90 15.96
CA TYR A 163 -28.01 -9.75 14.86
C TYR A 163 -27.00 -9.81 13.71
N ARG A 164 -26.68 -11.04 13.24
CA ARG A 164 -25.77 -11.31 12.12
C ARG A 164 -26.45 -12.30 11.15
N PRO A 165 -26.80 -11.88 9.91
CA PRO A 165 -27.68 -12.64 9.03
C PRO A 165 -27.12 -14.00 8.58
N ASP A 166 -25.80 -14.13 8.35
CA ASP A 166 -25.17 -15.38 7.86
C ASP A 166 -23.91 -15.79 8.63
N GLY A 167 -23.63 -15.16 9.78
CA GLY A 167 -22.38 -15.41 10.52
C GLY A 167 -21.11 -14.91 9.81
N THR A 168 -21.22 -14.30 8.62
CA THR A 168 -20.13 -13.63 7.87
C THR A 168 -20.21 -12.11 8.02
N ASP A 169 -19.11 -11.40 7.77
CA ASP A 169 -19.02 -9.92 7.88
C ASP A 169 -19.33 -9.21 6.56
N ASP A 170 -19.57 -9.95 5.47
CA ASP A 170 -19.72 -9.42 4.11
C ASP A 170 -21.03 -8.66 3.92
N HIS A 171 -22.09 -9.05 4.64
CA HIS A 171 -23.43 -8.47 4.54
C HIS A 171 -24.00 -8.13 5.92
N PRO A 172 -23.53 -7.04 6.57
CA PRO A 172 -24.03 -6.65 7.88
C PRO A 172 -25.44 -6.06 7.80
N PHE A 173 -26.30 -6.39 8.77
CA PHE A 173 -27.59 -5.73 8.93
C PHE A 173 -27.41 -4.37 9.62
N ILE A 174 -27.53 -3.29 8.84
CA ILE A 174 -27.40 -1.91 9.31
C ILE A 174 -28.79 -1.35 9.59
N CYS A 175 -29.03 -0.90 10.82
CA CYS A 175 -30.32 -0.34 11.23
C CYS A 175 -30.28 1.19 11.35
N SER A 176 -31.39 1.83 11.01
CA SER A 176 -31.65 3.25 11.24
C SER A 176 -32.07 3.52 12.68
N MET A 177 -31.62 4.64 13.25
CA MET A 177 -32.17 5.13 14.51
C MET A 177 -33.60 5.65 14.31
N GLU A 178 -34.40 5.74 15.38
CA GLU A 178 -35.80 6.21 15.29
C GLU A 178 -35.94 7.65 14.80
N ARG A 179 -34.90 8.45 15.00
CA ARG A 179 -34.80 9.85 14.55
C ARG A 179 -34.46 9.98 13.06
N GLU A 180 -34.02 8.90 12.42
CA GLU A 180 -33.56 8.87 11.04
C GLU A 180 -34.58 8.17 10.14
N ASN A 181 -34.72 8.65 8.91
CA ASN A 181 -35.64 8.10 7.91
C ASN A 181 -35.02 6.95 7.10
N GLY A 182 -34.30 6.04 7.76
CA GLY A 182 -33.71 4.89 7.08
C GLY A 182 -34.71 3.77 6.78
N MET A 183 -34.41 2.97 5.76
CA MET A 183 -35.29 1.92 5.23
C MET A 183 -35.34 0.65 6.09
N LEU A 184 -34.33 0.42 6.92
CA LEU A 184 -34.18 -0.78 7.74
C LEU A 184 -34.23 -0.42 9.22
N ARG A 185 -35.14 -1.05 9.96
CA ARG A 185 -35.27 -0.90 11.42
C ARG A 185 -35.02 -2.22 12.13
N CYS A 186 -34.75 -2.16 13.43
CA CYS A 186 -34.61 -3.38 14.24
C CYS A 186 -35.91 -4.20 14.35
N SER A 187 -37.07 -3.61 14.02
CA SER A 187 -38.34 -4.32 13.85
C SER A 187 -38.35 -5.28 12.67
N ASP A 188 -37.53 -5.01 11.65
CA ASP A 188 -37.54 -5.71 10.37
C ASP A 188 -36.60 -6.92 10.37
N VAL A 189 -35.92 -7.17 11.50
CA VAL A 189 -35.07 -8.33 11.71
C VAL A 189 -35.94 -9.60 11.63
N PRO A 190 -35.63 -10.55 10.73
CA PRO A 190 -36.46 -11.73 10.55
C PRO A 190 -36.47 -12.57 11.83
N ARG A 191 -37.64 -13.13 12.14
CA ARG A 191 -37.79 -14.04 13.28
C ARG A 191 -36.86 -15.24 13.10
N ARG A 192 -36.15 -15.60 14.17
CA ARG A 192 -35.27 -16.78 14.19
C ARG A 192 -36.08 -18.01 13.81
N ARG A 193 -35.80 -18.58 12.64
CA ARG A 193 -36.29 -19.91 12.28
C ARG A 193 -35.51 -20.91 13.12
N MET A 194 -36.10 -21.39 14.23
CA MET A 194 -35.65 -22.62 14.83
C MET A 194 -35.99 -23.72 13.83
N GLY A 195 -35.01 -24.14 13.03
CA GLY A 195 -35.14 -25.35 12.24
C GLY A 195 -35.53 -26.47 13.19
N ARG A 196 -36.68 -27.11 12.92
CA ARG A 196 -36.95 -28.44 13.43
C ARG A 196 -35.76 -29.30 13.03
N ALA A 197 -34.98 -29.72 14.02
CA ALA A 197 -34.13 -30.89 13.84
C ALA A 197 -35.08 -32.05 13.49
N TYR A 198 -34.95 -32.54 12.26
CA TYR A 198 -35.32 -33.89 11.88
C TYR A 198 -34.04 -34.56 11.38
#